data_AF-A0A9D9RDW7-F1
#
_entry.id   AF-A0A9D9RDW7-F1
#
_cell.length_a   1.000
_cell.length_b   1.000
_cell.length_c   1.000
_cell.angle_alpha   90.00
_cell.angle_beta   90.00
_cell.angle_gamma   90.00
#
_symmetry.space_group_name_H-M   'P 1'
#
loop_
_entity.id
_entity.type
_entity.pdbx_description
1 polymer ?
#
loop_
_entity_poly.entity_id
_entity_poly.type
_entity_poly.pdbx_seq_one_letter_code
_entity_poly.pdbx_strand_id
1 'polypeptide(L)' 'AFSFDIETHQGTKTISISNPVVEEGNAILSELSSFVESIEKDEPTVVNEIDGYLAMEVAHQILDKISKSASVVNQSAE' A
#
# COMPACT_ATOMS: atom_id res chain seq x y z
N ALA A 1 -20.53 4.63 -1.09
CA ALA A 1 -20.39 4.45 0.37
C ALA A 1 -21.26 3.28 0.78
N PHE A 2 -20.70 2.34 1.53
CA PHE A 2 -21.37 1.12 1.98
C PHE A 2 -21.22 1.05 3.50
N SER A 3 -22.31 0.89 4.23
CA SER A 3 -22.27 0.76 5.69
C SER A 3 -23.11 -0.43 6.13
N PHE A 4 -22.60 -1.17 7.11
CA PHE A 4 -23.31 -2.29 7.69
C PHE A 4 -23.04 -2.38 9.19
N ASP A 5 -24.03 -2.93 9.88
CA ASP A 5 -24.02 -3.10 11.32
C ASP A 5 -23.51 -4.49 11.69
N ILE A 6 -22.63 -4.54 12.70
CA ILE A 6 -22.12 -5.77 13.29
C ILE A 6 -22.42 -5.79 14.78
N GLU A 7 -22.96 -6.91 15.26
CA GLU A 7 -23.11 -7.13 16.69
C GLU A 7 -21.76 -7.46 17.32
N THR A 8 -21.47 -6.77 18.43
CA THR A 8 -20.32 -7.05 19.28
C THR A 8 -20.79 -7.37 20.70
N HIS A 9 -19.89 -7.92 21.53
CA HIS A 9 -20.18 -8.20 22.94
C HIS A 9 -20.66 -6.98 23.75
N GLN A 10 -20.48 -5.75 23.23
CA GLN A 10 -20.95 -4.49 23.84
C GLN A 10 -21.97 -3.75 22.95
N GLY A 11 -22.75 -4.47 22.14
CA GLY A 11 -23.80 -3.92 21.29
C GLY A 11 -23.40 -3.75 19.82
N THR A 12 -24.28 -3.12 19.05
CA THR A 12 -24.13 -2.97 17.59
C THR A 12 -23.16 -1.83 17.25
N LYS A 13 -22.15 -2.11 16.41
CA LYS A 13 -21.24 -1.11 15.82
C LYS A 13 -21.46 -1.05 14.31
N THR A 14 -21.47 0.16 13.76
CA THR A 14 -21.58 0.39 12.31
C THR A 14 -20.19 0.55 11.71
N ILE A 15 -19.85 -0.28 10.72
CA ILE A 15 -18.68 -0.06 9.86
C ILE A 15 -19.14 0.67 8.61
N SER A 16 -18.50 1.79 8.31
CA SER A 16 -18.73 2.57 7.09
C SER A 16 -17.50 2.53 6.19
N ILE A 17 -17.69 2.07 4.96
CA ILE A 17 -16.69 2.05 3.90
C ILE A 17 -17.01 3.20 2.94
N SER A 18 -16.14 4.20 2.95
CA SER A 18 -16.14 5.29 1.99
C SER A 18 -15.29 4.88 0.79
N ASN A 19 -15.86 4.99 -0.42
CA ASN A 19 -15.05 4.97 -1.64
C ASN A 19 -14.54 6.39 -1.86
N PRO A 20 -13.24 6.66 -1.73
CA PRO A 20 -12.70 7.95 -2.11
C PRO A 20 -12.88 8.16 -3.61
N VAL A 21 -13.08 9.41 -4.01
CA VAL A 21 -13.06 9.78 -5.43
C VAL A 21 -11.62 9.59 -5.92
N VAL A 22 -11.47 8.89 -7.05
CA VAL A 22 -10.17 8.76 -7.71
C VAL A 22 -10.04 9.94 -8.65
N GLU A 23 -9.15 10.87 -8.32
CA GLU A 23 -8.84 12.00 -9.18
C GLU A 23 -8.17 11.51 -10.47
N GLU A 24 -8.58 12.07 -11.61
CA GLU A 24 -7.99 11.74 -12.89
C GLU A 24 -6.64 12.45 -13.01
N GLY A 25 -5.55 11.70 -13.18
CA GLY A 25 -4.21 12.27 -13.20
C GLY A 25 -3.15 11.31 -13.72
N ASN A 26 -2.10 11.87 -14.32
CA ASN A 26 -0.93 11.09 -14.73
C ASN A 26 0.10 11.07 -13.61
N ALA A 27 0.12 9.97 -12.85
CA ALA A 27 1.05 9.77 -11.74
C ALA A 27 2.52 9.82 -12.17
N ILE A 28 2.87 9.31 -13.36
CA ILE A 28 4.24 9.32 -13.89
C ILE A 28 4.68 10.76 -14.20
N LEU A 29 3.82 11.54 -14.83
CA LEU A 29 4.10 12.95 -15.10
C LEU A 29 4.30 13.74 -13.80
N SER A 30 3.47 13.45 -12.78
CA SER A 30 3.56 14.09 -11.47
C SER A 30 4.87 13.75 -10.75
N GLU A 31 5.31 12.49 -10.80
CA GLU A 31 6.57 12.05 -10.19
C GLU A 31 7.78 12.70 -10.86
N LEU A 32 7.83 12.68 -12.19
CA LEU A 32 8.91 13.34 -12.95
C LEU A 32 8.97 14.84 -12.68
N SER A 33 7.80 15.49 -12.55
CA SER A 33 7.73 16.92 -12.25
C SER A 33 8.25 17.23 -10.84
N SER A 34 7.90 16.41 -9.84
CA SER A 34 8.42 16.53 -8.47
C SER A 34 9.93 16.28 -8.40
N PHE A 35 10.45 15.36 -9.23
CA PHE A 35 11.88 15.09 -9.32
C PHE A 35 12.64 16.30 -9.90
N VAL A 36 12.14 16.90 -10.98
CA VAL A 36 12.71 18.14 -11.55
C VAL A 36 12.72 19.27 -10.52
N GLU A 37 11.62 19.46 -9.80
CA GLU A 37 11.51 20.48 -8.75
C GLU A 37 12.57 20.29 -7.65
N SER A 38 12.81 19.04 -7.24
CA SER A 38 13.84 18.70 -6.24
C SER A 38 15.25 19.11 -6.74
N ILE A 39 15.54 18.91 -8.03
CA ILE A 39 16.80 19.33 -8.65
C ILE A 39 16.91 20.86 -8.69
N GLU A 40 15.87 21.56 -9.10
CA GLU A 40 15.88 23.03 -9.22
C GLU A 40 16.03 23.73 -7.87
N LYS A 41 15.52 23.11 -6.80
CA LYS A 41 15.53 23.66 -5.44
C LYS A 41 16.66 23.15 -4.56
N ASP A 42 17.46 22.19 -5.05
CA ASP A 42 18.48 21.49 -4.27
C ASP A 42 17.88 20.86 -2.99
N GLU A 43 16.69 20.28 -3.14
CA GLU A 43 15.94 19.63 -2.07
C GLU A 43 15.99 18.10 -2.26
N PRO A 44 15.95 17.32 -1.16
CA PRO A 44 15.88 15.87 -1.25
C PRO A 44 14.57 15.43 -1.92
N THR A 45 14.65 14.41 -2.75
CA THR A 45 13.46 13.80 -3.38
C THR A 45 12.54 13.18 -2.34
N VAL A 46 11.24 13.15 -2.64
CA VAL A 46 10.22 12.56 -1.76
C VAL A 46 10.55 11.12 -1.37
N VAL A 47 11.15 10.35 -2.29
CA VAL A 47 11.72 9.04 -2.03
C VAL A 47 13.19 9.08 -2.42
N ASN A 48 14.08 8.88 -1.46
CA ASN A 48 15.53 8.82 -1.68
C ASN A 48 15.98 7.37 -1.97
N GLU A 49 17.26 7.19 -2.28
CA GLU A 49 17.85 5.92 -2.64
C GLU A 49 17.83 4.88 -1.50
N ILE A 50 17.92 5.33 -0.24
CA ILE A 50 17.93 4.46 0.93
C ILE A 50 16.53 3.89 1.14
N ASP A 51 15.52 4.75 1.12
CA ASP A 51 14.13 4.35 1.27
C ASP A 51 13.68 3.45 0.12
N GLY A 52 14.11 3.75 -1.10
CA GLY A 52 13.88 2.89 -2.27
C GLY A 52 14.49 1.50 -2.12
N TYR A 53 15.74 1.40 -1.62
CA TYR A 53 16.40 0.13 -1.36
C TYR A 53 15.69 -0.68 -0.27
N LEU A 54 15.39 -0.05 0.87
CA LEU A 54 14.73 -0.71 1.99
C LEU A 54 13.32 -1.19 1.62
N ALA A 55 12.57 -0.40 0.83
CA ALA A 55 11.27 -0.79 0.33
C ALA A 55 11.35 -2.07 -0.53
N MET A 56 12.37 -2.21 -1.37
CA MET A 56 12.59 -3.43 -2.16
C MET A 56 12.96 -4.63 -1.28
N GLU A 57 13.82 -4.44 -0.28
CA GLU A 57 14.15 -5.50 0.67
C GLU A 57 12.90 -6.02 1.39
N VAL A 58 12.06 -5.12 1.89
CA VAL A 58 10.79 -5.46 2.52
C VAL A 58 9.84 -6.15 1.53
N ALA A 59 9.79 -5.71 0.28
CA ALA A 59 8.97 -6.35 -0.76
C ALA A 59 9.40 -7.81 -0.97
N HIS A 60 10.71 -8.09 -1.05
CA HIS A 60 11.22 -9.45 -1.13
C HIS A 60 10.83 -10.30 0.10
N GLN A 61 10.95 -9.74 1.30
CA GLN A 61 10.53 -10.44 2.53
C GLN A 61 9.03 -10.77 2.54
N ILE A 62 8.18 -9.89 2.01
CA ILE A 62 6.74 -10.13 1.89
C ILE A 62 6.48 -11.25 0.89
N LEU A 63 7.12 -11.23 -0.29
CA LEU A 63 6.97 -12.29 -1.29
C LEU A 63 7.41 -13.66 -0.77
N ASP A 64 8.51 -13.71 -0.01
CA ASP A 64 8.98 -14.93 0.65
C ASP A 64 7.99 -15.47 1.69
N LYS A 65 7.31 -14.59 2.43
CA LYS A 65 6.27 -15.00 3.38
C LYS A 65 5.04 -15.51 2.66
N ILE A 66 4.58 -14.82 1.62
CA ILE A 66 3.42 -15.24 0.81
C ILE A 66 3.67 -16.61 0.18
N SER A 67 4.86 -16.84 -0.40
CA SER A 67 5.20 -18.13 -1.03
C SER A 67 5.22 -19.28 -0.02
N LYS A 68 5.80 -19.08 1.17
CA LYS A 68 5.77 -20.06 2.27
C LYS A 68 4.35 -20.35 2.72
N SER A 69 3.52 -19.32 2.93
CA SER A 69 2.12 -19.49 3.32
C SER A 69 1.31 -20.24 2.25
N ALA A 70 1.49 -19.91 0.96
CA ALA A 70 0.83 -20.62 -0.14
C ALA A 70 1.24 -22.10 -0.21
N SER A 71 2.49 -22.42 0.13
CA SER A 71 2.99 -23.81 0.17
C SER A 71 2.35 -24.62 1.30
N VAL A 72 2.12 -24.00 2.47
CA VAL A 72 1.50 -24.66 3.64
C VAL A 72 0.00 -24.94 3.40
N VAL A 73 -0.69 -24.06 2.66
CA VAL A 73 -2.12 -24.25 2.32
C VAL A 73 -2.34 -25.49 1.44
N ASN A 74 -1.41 -25.80 0.53
CA ASN A 74 -1.53 -26.97 -0.35
C ASN A 74 -1.20 -28.32 0.34
N GLN A 75 -0.49 -28.31 1.47
CA GLN A 75 -0.19 -29.53 2.25
C GLN A 75 -1.28 -29.90 3.27
N SER A 76 -2.27 -29.02 3.46
CA SER A 76 -3.37 -29.22 4.42
C SER A 76 -4.61 -29.86 3.76
N ALA A 77 -4.53 -30.17 2.46
CA ALA A 77 -5.62 -30.66 1.63
C ALA A 77 -5.48 -32.15 1.24
N GLU A 78 -4.52 -32.88 1.83
CA GLU A 78 -4.40 -34.35 1.77
C GLU A 78 -4.57 -34.97 3.15
#